data_AF-A0A0Q6N7W3-F1
#
_entry.id   AF-A0A0Q6N7W3-F1
#
_cell.length_a   1.000
_cell.length_b   1.000
_cell.length_c   1.000
_cell.angle_alpha   90.00
_cell.angle_beta   90.00
_cell.angle_gamma   90.00
#
_symmetry.space_group_name_H-M   'P 1'
#
loop_
_entity.id
_entity.type
_entity.pdbx_description
1 polymer ?
#
loop_
_entity_poly.entity_id
_entity_poly.type
_entity_poly.pdbx_seq_one_letter_code
_entity_poly.pdbx_strand_id
1 'polypeptide(L)' 'MFCDQLQLPGYPLSASSKAIAIIAHFQGLLAREINPQQRRVIEGLLVLERTKLEIAESQARDQSCGPDSPGNIAEPSR' A
#
# COMPACT_ATOMS: atom_id res chain seq x y z
N MET A 1 -9.95 18.40 -2.26
CA MET A 1 -9.35 18.49 -0.91
C MET A 1 -8.54 17.22 -0.72
N PHE A 2 -7.23 17.34 -0.54
CA PHE A 2 -6.38 16.19 -0.25
C PHE A 2 -6.74 15.69 1.15
N CYS A 3 -7.22 14.45 1.25
CA CYS A 3 -7.46 13.80 2.53
C CYS A 3 -6.11 13.39 3.12
N ASP A 4 -5.44 14.36 3.73
CA ASP A 4 -4.34 14.10 4.64
C ASP A 4 -4.92 13.63 5.98
N GLN A 5 -4.58 12.38 6.31
CA GLN A 5 -4.27 11.93 7.66
C GLN A 5 -5.39 11.87 8.72
N LEU A 6 -5.89 10.65 8.95
CA LEU A 6 -6.33 10.22 10.27
C LEU A 6 -5.60 8.93 10.65
N GLN A 7 -4.35 9.08 11.12
CA GLN A 7 -3.67 8.03 11.87
C GLN A 7 -4.29 7.96 13.26
N LEU A 8 -5.42 7.26 13.38
CA LEU A 8 -6.06 6.98 14.66
C LEU A 8 -5.28 5.89 15.43
N PRO A 9 -5.11 6.01 16.76
CA PRO A 9 -4.40 5.01 17.56
C PRO A 9 -5.21 3.71 17.61
N GLY A 10 -4.65 2.61 17.13
CA GLY A 10 -5.26 1.27 17.17
C GLY A 10 -5.68 0.69 15.82
N TYR A 11 -5.49 1.40 14.71
CA TYR A 11 -5.76 0.86 13.38
C TYR A 11 -4.53 0.13 12.83
N PRO A 12 -4.70 -1.06 12.23
CA PRO A 12 -3.59 -1.74 11.57
C PRO A 12 -3.00 -0.80 10.52
N LEU A 13 -1.67 -0.67 10.50
CA LEU A 13 -0.96 0.08 9.47
C LEU A 13 -1.56 -0.27 8.10
N SER A 14 -1.91 0.74 7.31
CA SER A 14 -2.39 0.51 5.96
C SER A 14 -1.37 -0.36 5.21
N ALA A 15 -1.83 -1.18 4.26
CA ALA A 15 -0.94 -2.02 3.48
C ALA A 15 0.23 -1.21 2.87
N SER A 16 -0.03 0.05 2.51
CA SER A 16 0.98 1.01 2.04
C SER A 16 2.01 1.38 3.11
N SER A 17 1.61 1.71 4.35
CA SER A 17 2.56 2.02 5.43
C SER A 17 3.43 0.82 5.81
N LYS A 18 2.87 -0.40 5.80
CA LYS A 18 3.64 -1.63 6.06
C LYS A 18 4.65 -1.89 4.94
N ALA A 19 4.26 -1.70 3.68
CA ALA A 19 5.14 -1.90 2.54
C ALA A 19 6.30 -0.88 2.52
N ILE A 20 6.07 0.38 2.88
CA ILE A 20 7.13 1.40 3.00
C ILE A 20 8.19 0.98 4.02
N ALA A 21 7.78 0.46 5.18
CA ALA A 21 8.71 0.00 6.20
C ALA A 21 9.58 -1.19 5.73
N ILE A 22 8.99 -2.13 4.99
CA ILE A 22 9.70 -3.29 4.44
C ILE A 22 10.68 -2.85 3.33
N ILE A 23 10.27 -1.92 2.46
CA ILE A 23 11.14 -1.34 1.43
C ILE A 23 12.35 -0.66 2.08
N ALA A 24 12.14 0.15 3.11
CA ALA A 24 13.23 0.80 3.83
C ALA A 24 14.19 -0.22 4.48
N HIS A 25 13.64 -1.32 5.03
CA HIS A 25 14.45 -2.39 5.59
C HIS A 25 15.36 -3.06 4.54
N PHE A 26 14.82 -3.43 3.37
CA PHE A 26 15.60 -4.04 2.30
C PHE A 26 16.63 -3.07 1.70
N GLN A 27 16.32 -1.77 1.62
CA GLN A 27 17.30 -0.75 1.22
C GLN A 27 18.46 -0.65 2.22
N GLY A 28 18.18 -0.72 3.52
CA GLY A 28 19.21 -0.77 4.56
C GLY A 28 20.10 -2.01 4.47
N LEU A 29 19.53 -3.17 4.12
CA LEU A 29 20.29 -4.40 3.87
C LEU A 29 21.19 -4.26 2.63
N LEU A 30 20.66 -3.73 1.51
CA LEU A 30 21.44 -3.51 0.28
C LEU A 30 22.63 -2.56 0.48
N ALA A 31 22.47 -1.53 1.31
CA ALA A 31 23.53 -0.56 1.57
C ALA A 31 24.75 -1.19 2.25
N ARG A 32 24.58 -2.31 2.94
CA ARG A 32 25.62 -2.99 3.72
C ARG A 32 26.03 -4.34 3.12
N GLU A 33 25.28 -4.82 2.12
CA GLU A 33 25.53 -6.12 1.48
C GLU A 33 26.67 -6.02 0.45
N ILE A 34 27.70 -6.84 0.68
CA ILE A 34 28.93 -6.91 -0.13
C ILE A 34 28.84 -8.12 -1.06
N ASN A 35 28.09 -9.17 -0.70
CA ASN A 35 27.99 -10.37 -1.49
C ASN A 35 27.06 -10.16 -2.71
N PRO A 36 27.56 -10.37 -3.95
CA PRO A 36 26.80 -10.08 -5.16
C PRO A 36 25.64 -11.05 -5.44
N GLN A 37 25.65 -12.25 -4.85
CA GLN A 37 24.50 -13.16 -4.93
C GLN A 37 23.42 -12.74 -3.94
N GLN A 38 23.79 -12.42 -2.69
CA GLN A 38 22.82 -11.96 -1.70
C GLN A 38 22.20 -10.62 -2.10
N ARG A 39 22.99 -9.71 -2.66
CA ARG A 39 22.52 -8.44 -3.20
C ARG A 39 21.42 -8.62 -4.26
N ARG A 40 21.59 -9.57 -5.20
CA ARG A 40 20.58 -9.90 -6.22
C ARG A 40 19.29 -10.45 -5.62
N VAL A 41 19.39 -11.26 -4.57
CA VAL A 41 18.21 -11.76 -3.84
C VAL A 41 17.46 -10.60 -3.18
N ILE A 42 18.19 -9.70 -2.50
CA ILE A 42 17.57 -8.55 -1.82
C ILE A 42 16.94 -7.59 -2.85
N GLU A 43 17.59 -7.36 -4.00
CA GLU A 43 17.02 -6.59 -5.11
C GLU A 43 15.72 -7.22 -5.65
N GLY A 44 15.69 -8.54 -5.82
CA GLY A 44 14.47 -9.25 -6.22
C GLY A 44 13.32 -9.10 -5.22
N LEU A 45 13.62 -9.18 -3.92
CA LEU A 45 12.65 -8.94 -2.86
C LEU A 45 12.16 -7.48 -2.84
N LEU A 46 13.06 -6.53 -3.09
CA LEU A 46 12.72 -5.11 -3.15
C LEU A 46 11.75 -4.79 -4.31
N VAL A 47 11.96 -5.40 -5.48
CA VAL A 47 11.06 -5.25 -6.63
C VAL A 47 9.67 -5.78 -6.27
N LEU A 48 9.60 -6.97 -5.68
CA LEU A 48 8.33 -7.59 -5.28
C LEU A 48 7.53 -6.69 -4.30
N GLU A 49 8.21 -6.12 -3.30
CA GLU A 49 7.54 -5.26 -2.32
C GLU A 49 7.10 -3.91 -2.90
N ARG A 50 7.85 -3.36 -3.86
CA ARG A 50 7.41 -2.16 -4.60
C ARG A 50 6.17 -2.43 -5.45
N THR A 51 6.11 -3.58 -6.13
CA THR A 51 4.91 -3.99 -6.88
C THR A 51 3.71 -4.16 -5.97
N LYS A 52 3.88 -4.76 -4.78
CA LYS A 52 2.80 -4.86 -3.80
C LYS A 52 2.33 -3.50 -3.30
N LEU A 53 3.25 -2.56 -3.08
CA LEU A 53 2.93 -1.19 -2.70
C LEU A 53 2.08 -0.51 -3.80
N GLU A 54 2.51 -0.60 -5.06
CA GLU A 54 1.79 -0.03 -6.20
C GLU A 54 0.37 -0.59 -6.33
N ILE A 55 0.19 -1.91 -6.18
CA ILE A 55 -1.13 -2.54 -6.18
C ILE A 55 -1.97 -2.03 -5.00
N ALA A 56 -1.40 -1.98 -3.79
CA ALA A 56 -2.11 -1.51 -2.60
C ALA A 56 -2.51 -0.02 -2.71
N GLU A 57 -1.65 0.83 -3.27
CA GLU A 57 -1.95 2.23 -3.53
C GLU A 57 -3.00 2.41 -4.62
N SER A 58 -2.93 1.61 -5.69
CA SER A 58 -3.93 1.63 -6.76
C SER A 58 -5.30 1.20 -6.23
N GLN A 59 -5.35 0.11 -5.46
CA GLN A 59 -6.57 -0.33 -4.79
C GLN A 59 -7.10 0.71 -3.79
N ALA A 60 -6.22 1.38 -3.04
CA ALA A 60 -6.64 2.46 -2.14
C ALA A 60 -7.23 3.66 -2.91
N ARG A 61 -6.68 3.99 -4.09
CA ARG A 61 -7.23 5.03 -4.98
C ARG A 61 -8.59 4.62 -5.53
N ASP A 62 -8.71 3.40 -6.05
CA ASP A 62 -9.95 2.86 -6.61
C ASP A 62 -11.05 2.74 -5.53
N GLN A 63 -10.69 2.38 -4.30
CA GLN A 63 -11.61 2.37 -3.15
C GLN A 63 -11.93 3.78 -2.63
N SER A 64 -11.02 4.75 -2.77
CA SER A 64 -11.31 6.16 -2.48
C SER A 64 -12.23 6.80 -3.53
N CYS A 65 -12.29 6.21 -4.73
CA CYS A 65 -13.25 6.51 -5.78
C CYS A 65 -14.43 5.52 -5.72
N GLY A 66 -14.95 5.29 -4.50
CA GLY A 66 -16.28 4.70 -4.36
C GLY A 66 -17.32 5.68 -4.90
N PRO A 67 -18.34 5.21 -5.63
CA PRO A 67 -19.35 6.08 -6.22
C PRO A 67 -20.00 6.90 -5.12
N ASP A 68 -20.11 8.22 -5.34
CA ASP A 68 -20.94 9.09 -4.52
C ASP A 68 -22.30 8.43 -4.28
N SER A 69 -22.60 8.22 -3.01
CA SER A 69 -23.91 7.86 -2.45
C SER A 69 -24.47 6.47 -2.78
N PRO A 70 -24.79 5.65 -1.75
CA PRO A 70 -25.92 4.75 -1.88
C PRO A 70 -27.16 5.64 -1.92
N GLY A 71 -27.67 5.88 -3.12
CA GLY A 71 -29.05 6.32 -3.31
C GLY A 71 -29.98 5.29 -2.68
N ASN A 72 -30.23 5.47 -1.38
CA ASN A 72 -31.33 4.85 -0.67
C ASN A 72 -32.63 5.43 -1.26
N ILE A 73 -33.65 4.58 -1.38
CA ILE A 73 -35.06 4.88 -1.71
C ILE A 73 -35.29 5.09 -3.24
N ALA A 74 -36.06 4.30 -3.99
CA ALA A 74 -37.22 3.47 -3.67
C ALA A 74 -37.39 2.30 -4.67
N GLU A 75 -37.64 1.10 -4.16
CA GLU A 75 -38.84 0.35 -4.60
C GLU A 75 -39.98 0.83 -3.67
N PRO A 76 -41.28 0.87 -4.04
CA PRO A 76 -41.95 -0.02 -5.00
C PRO A 76 -43.09 0.63 -5.83
N SER A 77 -43.82 -0.19 -6.60
CA SER A 77 -45.11 0.03 -7.31
C SER A 77 -44.95 0.28 -8.82
N ARG A 78 -45.64 -0.43 -9.72
CA ARG A 78 -46.93 -1.13 -9.67
C ARG A 78 -47.00 -2.21 -10.75
#